data_AF-A0A225DUJ5-F1
#
_entry.id   AF-A0A225DUJ5-F1
#
_cell.length_a   1.000
_cell.length_b   1.000
_cell.length_c   1.000
_cell.angle_alpha   90.00
_cell.angle_beta   90.00
_cell.angle_gamma   90.00
#
_symmetry.space_group_name_H-M   'P 1'
#
loop_
_entity.id
_entity.type
_entity.pdbx_description
1 polymer ?
#
loop_
_entity_poly.entity_id
_entity_poly.type
_entity_poly.pdbx_seq_one_letter_code
_entity_poly.pdbx_strand_id
1 'polypeptide(L)'
;MPINGYFDTVFAVSGDKVAVPDPVQGGGTVSYNQGYPIGYSTPVGSGGILITRASMNQLFYDITSALQQYQQVGTPPFITTTMNGGTPYSYSKYDRVMSGGIAYQSLSNSNTDTPPSANWQADLSVSGTPTGAIMDFAGSSAPTGWLLCYGQAISRTTYASLFSAIGTTFGPGDGSTTFNVPDYRGRIGAGVDNMGGSAANRITTIDGITGSTLGSAGGEQSHTLTPAESAELTYTSAVTDPGHTHTVLSNTSFNAGTTNMIVGNNSVGPGTYTIPSDTTDITVATTDNAGGGAHNNVQPTIMINKIIKT
;
A
#
# COMPACT_ATOMS: atom_id res chain seq x y z
N MET A 1 8.38 -50.22 14.65
CA MET A 1 7.17 -49.38 14.80
C MET A 1 7.60 -47.94 14.60
N PRO A 2 6.91 -47.13 13.77
CA PRO A 2 7.21 -45.71 13.68
C PRO A 2 6.86 -45.06 15.02
N ILE A 3 7.80 -44.29 15.56
CA ILE A 3 7.64 -43.57 16.82
C ILE A 3 6.91 -42.27 16.46
N ASN A 4 5.60 -42.21 16.75
CA ASN A 4 4.83 -40.96 16.65
C ASN A 4 5.05 -40.17 17.95
N GLY A 5 6.00 -39.25 17.97
CA GLY A 5 6.25 -38.37 19.11
C GLY A 5 7.14 -37.20 18.74
N TYR A 6 6.98 -36.06 19.41
CA TYR A 6 7.87 -34.90 19.32
C TYR A 6 8.78 -34.76 20.54
N PHE A 7 9.66 -33.76 20.54
CA PHE A 7 10.48 -33.41 21.69
C PHE A 7 9.68 -32.64 22.75
N ASP A 8 9.38 -33.29 23.87
CA ASP A 8 8.82 -32.65 25.06
C ASP A 8 9.85 -31.75 25.76
N THR A 9 11.13 -32.10 25.66
CA THR A 9 12.25 -31.34 26.19
C THR A 9 13.41 -31.42 25.21
N VAL A 10 13.96 -30.28 24.78
CA VAL A 10 15.21 -30.25 24.02
C VAL A 10 16.31 -30.92 24.85
N PHE A 11 17.12 -31.76 24.21
CA PHE A 11 18.29 -32.33 24.85
C PHE A 11 19.13 -31.15 25.38
N ALA A 12 19.27 -31.07 26.70
CA ALA A 12 20.03 -30.05 27.41
C ALA A 12 19.43 -28.62 27.52
N VAL A 13 18.19 -28.45 28.01
CA VAL A 13 17.76 -27.16 28.61
C VAL A 13 18.61 -26.75 29.83
N SER A 14 19.31 -27.71 30.41
CA SER A 14 20.50 -27.47 31.22
C SER A 14 21.51 -28.51 30.77
N GLY A 15 22.77 -28.13 30.58
CA GLY A 15 23.89 -29.04 30.31
C GLY A 15 24.14 -29.94 31.52
N ASP A 16 23.15 -30.74 31.87
CA ASP A 16 23.08 -31.43 33.13
C ASP A 16 23.95 -32.67 33.02
N LYS A 17 25.10 -32.57 33.69
CA LYS A 17 25.98 -33.71 33.97
C LYS A 17 25.39 -34.62 35.05
N VAL A 18 24.10 -34.48 35.37
CA VAL A 18 23.39 -35.43 36.22
C VAL A 18 23.30 -36.76 35.46
N ALA A 19 23.73 -37.81 36.14
CA ALA A 19 23.68 -39.17 35.63
C ALA A 19 22.24 -39.47 35.20
N VAL A 20 22.06 -39.90 33.94
CA VAL A 20 20.79 -40.43 33.46
C VAL A 20 20.42 -41.58 34.40
N PRO A 21 19.29 -41.50 35.13
CA PRO A 21 18.88 -42.60 36.01
C PRO A 21 18.73 -43.88 35.18
N ASP A 22 19.10 -45.03 35.75
CA ASP A 22 19.02 -46.35 35.13
C ASP A 22 17.84 -47.17 35.71
N PRO A 23 16.56 -46.73 35.62
CA PRO A 23 15.44 -47.57 35.99
C PRO A 23 15.19 -48.58 34.86
N VAL A 24 15.32 -49.86 35.18
CA VAL A 24 15.02 -50.99 34.31
C VAL A 24 13.55 -50.93 33.86
N GLN A 25 13.32 -50.82 32.54
CA GLN A 25 11.99 -50.83 31.94
C GLN A 25 11.76 -52.14 31.16
N GLY A 26 10.64 -52.81 31.40
CA GLY A 26 10.29 -54.09 30.76
C GLY A 26 9.80 -54.01 29.30
N GLY A 27 9.68 -52.81 28.72
CA GLY A 27 8.97 -52.57 27.46
C GLY A 27 9.82 -52.48 26.17
N GLY A 28 11.15 -52.49 26.25
CA GLY A 28 12.05 -52.55 25.08
C GLY A 28 12.09 -51.32 24.15
N THR A 29 11.34 -50.25 24.43
CA THR A 29 11.37 -48.98 23.67
C THR A 29 12.40 -47.99 24.24
N VAL A 30 13.13 -47.30 23.36
CA VAL A 30 14.07 -46.22 23.71
C VAL A 30 13.27 -44.96 24.07
N SER A 31 13.60 -44.31 25.19
CA SER A 31 13.00 -43.04 25.64
C SER A 31 14.10 -42.02 25.88
N TYR A 32 13.97 -40.80 25.35
CA TYR A 32 15.01 -39.76 25.52
C TYR A 32 15.15 -39.27 26.97
N ASN A 33 14.11 -39.39 27.80
CA ASN A 33 14.16 -39.00 29.22
C ASN A 33 14.81 -40.05 30.12
N GLN A 34 14.83 -41.31 29.69
CA GLN A 34 15.25 -42.45 30.50
C GLN A 34 16.44 -43.19 29.87
N GLY A 35 16.93 -42.73 28.72
CA GLY A 35 18.05 -43.30 28.00
C GLY A 35 17.75 -44.63 27.33
N TYR A 36 18.81 -45.36 27.02
CA TYR A 36 18.71 -46.71 26.49
C TYR A 36 18.45 -47.70 27.65
N PRO A 37 17.49 -48.63 27.51
CA PRO A 37 17.32 -49.73 28.46
C PRO A 37 18.61 -50.55 28.67
N ILE A 38 18.75 -51.21 29.81
CA ILE A 38 19.91 -52.07 30.16
C ILE A 38 20.22 -53.16 29.10
N GLY A 39 19.23 -53.55 28.30
CA GLY A 39 19.43 -54.45 27.17
C GLY A 39 20.43 -53.91 26.13
N TYR A 40 20.56 -52.59 25.98
CA TYR A 40 21.50 -51.95 25.05
C TYR A 40 22.89 -51.67 25.67
N SER A 41 23.03 -51.78 27.00
CA SER A 41 24.34 -51.75 27.68
C SER A 41 24.97 -53.14 27.82
N THR A 42 24.19 -54.20 27.54
CA THR A 42 24.66 -55.59 27.57
C THR A 42 25.34 -55.95 26.24
N PRO A 43 26.48 -56.65 26.24
CA PRO A 43 27.10 -57.15 25.00
C PRO A 43 26.13 -58.03 24.21
N VAL A 44 26.11 -57.87 22.88
CA VAL A 44 25.19 -58.60 21.98
C VAL A 44 25.34 -60.12 22.10
N GLY A 45 26.57 -60.60 22.34
CA GLY A 45 26.86 -62.01 22.59
C GLY A 45 26.32 -62.57 23.91
N SER A 46 25.79 -61.71 24.78
CA SER A 46 25.25 -62.05 26.11
C SER A 46 23.76 -61.70 26.24
N GLY A 47 23.04 -61.60 25.13
CA GLY A 47 21.61 -61.24 25.12
C GLY A 47 21.32 -59.75 25.01
N GLY A 48 22.33 -58.93 24.68
CA GLY A 48 22.17 -57.51 24.41
C GLY A 48 21.40 -57.20 23.13
N ILE A 49 20.71 -56.07 23.12
CA ILE A 49 19.87 -55.59 22.01
C ILE A 49 20.70 -54.63 21.15
N LEU A 50 20.67 -54.82 19.82
CA LEU A 50 21.28 -53.88 18.88
C LEU A 50 20.38 -52.66 18.64
N ILE A 51 20.98 -51.47 18.64
CA ILE A 51 20.28 -50.27 18.16
C ILE A 51 20.10 -50.42 16.65
N THR A 52 18.85 -50.46 16.21
CA THR A 52 18.59 -50.59 14.77
C THR A 52 19.02 -49.31 14.05
N ARG A 53 19.55 -49.46 12.84
CA ARG A 53 19.88 -48.31 11.97
C ARG A 53 18.67 -47.40 11.73
N ALA A 54 17.46 -47.95 11.69
CA ALA A 54 16.23 -47.17 11.56
C ALA A 54 15.99 -46.28 12.79
N SER A 55 16.16 -46.82 14.00
CA SER A 55 16.02 -46.06 15.25
C SER A 55 17.06 -44.93 15.36
N MET A 56 18.31 -45.21 15.02
CA MET A 56 19.38 -44.20 15.05
C MET A 56 19.16 -43.10 14.00
N ASN A 57 18.73 -43.47 12.80
CA ASN A 57 18.43 -42.50 11.75
C ASN A 57 17.24 -41.62 12.11
N GLN A 58 16.22 -42.16 12.77
CA GLN A 58 15.08 -41.39 13.23
C GLN A 58 15.49 -40.34 14.25
N LEU A 59 16.33 -40.70 15.23
CA LEU A 59 16.90 -39.76 16.19
C LEU A 59 17.63 -38.59 15.50
N PHE A 60 18.50 -38.89 14.53
CA PHE A 60 19.20 -37.84 13.79
C PHE A 60 18.27 -36.96 12.95
N TYR A 61 17.25 -37.56 12.32
CA TYR A 61 16.23 -36.82 11.60
C TYR A 61 15.46 -35.88 12.52
N ASP A 62 15.03 -36.35 13.68
CA ASP A 62 14.26 -35.57 14.64
C ASP A 62 15.12 -34.39 15.14
N ILE A 63 16.38 -34.61 15.55
CA ILE A 63 17.31 -33.54 15.99
C ILE A 63 17.50 -32.48 14.89
N THR A 64 17.80 -32.94 13.67
CA THR A 64 18.09 -32.01 12.56
C THR A 64 16.84 -31.24 12.14
N SER A 65 15.66 -31.84 12.21
CA SER A 65 14.39 -31.16 11.95
C SER A 65 14.07 -30.08 12.99
N ALA A 66 14.29 -30.37 14.27
CA ALA A 66 14.09 -29.40 15.35
C ALA A 66 15.08 -28.22 15.24
N LEU A 67 16.36 -28.50 14.97
CA LEU A 67 17.37 -27.46 14.75
C LEU A 67 17.05 -26.58 13.55
N GLN A 68 16.62 -27.18 12.43
CA GLN A 68 16.22 -26.44 11.25
C GLN A 68 15.05 -25.47 11.54
N GLN A 69 14.07 -25.90 12.33
CA GLN A 69 12.92 -25.06 12.70
C GLN A 69 13.34 -23.87 13.58
N TYR A 70 14.23 -24.09 14.55
CA TYR A 70 14.82 -23.00 15.34
C TYR A 70 15.60 -22.01 14.46
N GLN A 71 16.35 -22.49 13.46
CA GLN A 71 17.12 -21.64 12.55
C GLN A 71 16.24 -20.82 11.59
N GLN A 72 15.10 -21.38 11.14
CA GLN A 72 14.24 -20.72 10.16
C GLN A 72 13.21 -19.79 10.79
N VAL A 73 12.63 -20.20 11.92
CA VAL A 73 11.43 -19.57 12.48
C VAL A 73 11.68 -19.02 13.90
N GLY A 74 12.79 -19.42 14.53
CA GLY A 74 13.16 -18.98 15.89
C GLY A 74 12.22 -19.47 16.99
N THR A 75 11.23 -20.31 16.67
CA THR A 75 10.20 -20.79 17.62
C THR A 75 9.77 -22.21 17.24
N PRO A 76 9.74 -23.16 18.20
CA PRO A 76 9.36 -24.55 17.93
C PRO A 76 7.84 -24.70 17.67
N PRO A 77 7.38 -25.77 16.99
CA PRO A 77 5.96 -26.03 16.77
C PRO A 77 5.20 -26.33 18.06
N PHE A 78 3.89 -26.04 18.07
CA PHE A 78 3.00 -26.43 19.15
C PHE A 78 2.89 -27.96 19.22
N ILE A 79 2.90 -28.45 20.45
CA ILE A 79 2.96 -29.84 20.84
C ILE A 79 1.52 -30.26 21.20
N THR A 80 0.81 -30.86 20.22
CA THR A 80 -0.58 -31.33 20.41
C THR A 80 -0.67 -32.54 21.35
N THR A 81 -1.77 -32.70 22.08
CA THR A 81 -1.98 -33.85 23.00
C THR A 81 -1.71 -35.21 22.35
N THR A 82 -2.17 -35.42 21.11
CA THR A 82 -1.96 -36.64 20.33
C THR A 82 -0.48 -36.96 20.16
N MET A 83 0.31 -35.94 19.91
CA MET A 83 1.73 -36.09 19.66
C MET A 83 2.54 -36.26 20.98
N ASN A 84 1.94 -36.04 22.17
CA ASN A 84 2.56 -36.36 23.48
C ASN A 84 2.12 -37.75 24.01
N GLY A 85 1.72 -38.65 23.13
CA GLY A 85 1.15 -39.93 23.57
C GLY A 85 -0.16 -39.78 24.36
N GLY A 86 -0.96 -38.75 24.06
CA GLY A 86 -2.30 -38.53 24.62
C GLY A 86 -2.36 -37.64 25.86
N THR A 87 -1.23 -37.17 26.38
CA THR A 87 -1.19 -36.27 27.55
C THR A 87 -0.96 -34.82 27.10
N PRO A 88 -1.69 -33.81 27.58
CA PRO A 88 -1.36 -32.41 27.26
C PRO A 88 0.03 -32.04 27.78
N TYR A 89 0.85 -31.44 26.92
CA TYR A 89 2.10 -30.84 27.37
C TYR A 89 1.84 -29.52 28.09
N SER A 90 2.64 -29.27 29.12
CA SER A 90 2.52 -28.14 30.02
C SER A 90 3.57 -27.09 29.68
N TYR A 91 3.13 -25.96 29.12
CA TYR A 91 3.97 -24.81 28.81
C TYR A 91 4.15 -23.88 30.00
N SER A 92 5.36 -23.38 30.22
CA SER A 92 5.65 -22.33 31.19
C SER A 92 5.23 -20.96 30.65
N LYS A 93 5.05 -19.99 31.54
CA LYS A 93 4.79 -18.61 31.14
C LYS A 93 5.96 -18.10 30.28
N TYR A 94 5.62 -17.42 29.19
CA TYR A 94 6.53 -16.91 28.16
C TYR A 94 7.12 -17.93 27.17
N ASP A 95 6.81 -19.22 27.32
CA ASP A 95 7.16 -20.20 26.28
C ASP A 95 6.53 -19.81 24.94
N ARG A 96 7.31 -19.94 23.86
CA ARG A 96 6.86 -19.60 22.51
C ARG A 96 6.67 -20.85 21.67
N VAL A 97 5.58 -20.90 20.94
CA VAL A 97 5.21 -22.01 20.04
C VAL A 97 4.66 -21.51 18.72
N MET A 98 4.86 -22.26 17.65
CA MET A 98 4.26 -22.02 16.35
C MET A 98 3.01 -22.88 16.17
N SER A 99 1.85 -22.25 15.95
CA SER A 99 0.59 -22.94 15.62
C SER A 99 -0.07 -22.25 14.45
N GLY A 100 -0.45 -23.00 13.41
CA GLY A 100 -1.09 -22.43 12.21
C GLY A 100 -0.28 -21.34 11.50
N GLY A 101 1.06 -21.37 11.60
CA GLY A 101 1.95 -20.37 10.99
C GLY A 101 2.10 -19.07 11.79
N ILE A 102 1.51 -18.99 12.98
CA ILE A 102 1.60 -17.84 13.89
C ILE A 102 2.38 -18.26 15.14
N ALA A 103 3.33 -17.42 15.58
CA ALA A 103 3.96 -17.59 16.88
C ALA A 103 2.99 -17.18 17.98
N TYR A 104 2.89 -17.97 19.03
CA TYR A 104 2.13 -17.68 20.24
C TYR A 104 3.06 -17.74 21.44
N GLN A 105 2.85 -16.83 22.40
CA GLN A 105 3.51 -16.82 23.69
C GLN A 105 2.51 -17.23 24.78
N SER A 106 2.90 -18.17 25.64
CA SER A 106 2.08 -18.58 26.78
C SER A 106 2.00 -17.47 27.84
N LEU A 107 0.79 -17.19 28.32
CA LEU A 107 0.52 -16.15 29.33
C LEU A 107 0.51 -16.69 30.76
N SER A 108 0.45 -18.01 30.94
CA SER A 108 0.34 -18.68 32.23
C SER A 108 1.35 -19.82 32.37
N ASN A 109 1.71 -20.13 33.62
CA ASN A 109 2.49 -21.33 33.93
C ASN A 109 1.58 -22.55 33.85
N SER A 110 2.16 -23.68 33.42
CA SER A 110 1.43 -24.93 33.21
C SER A 110 0.24 -24.82 32.26
N ASN A 111 0.41 -24.01 31.21
CA ASN A 111 -0.59 -23.85 30.17
C ASN A 111 -0.65 -25.12 29.31
N THR A 112 -1.82 -25.75 29.25
CA THR A 112 -2.07 -26.95 28.43
C THR A 112 -3.08 -26.68 27.30
N ASP A 113 -3.51 -25.43 27.14
CA ASP A 113 -4.50 -25.06 26.13
C ASP A 113 -3.90 -25.15 24.73
N THR A 114 -4.73 -25.44 23.74
CA THR A 114 -4.34 -25.35 22.32
C THR A 114 -4.46 -23.91 21.83
N PRO A 115 -3.40 -23.29 21.26
CA PRO A 115 -3.49 -21.97 20.64
C PRO A 115 -4.37 -22.01 19.37
N PRO A 116 -5.21 -20.99 19.13
CA PRO A 116 -5.41 -19.80 19.96
C PRO A 116 -6.38 -20.02 21.14
N SER A 117 -6.02 -19.53 22.33
CA SER A 117 -6.90 -19.48 23.52
C SER A 117 -6.61 -18.23 24.36
N ALA A 118 -7.38 -17.99 25.42
CA ALA A 118 -7.15 -16.87 26.35
C ALA A 118 -5.78 -16.92 27.07
N ASN A 119 -5.14 -18.09 27.13
CA ASN A 119 -3.82 -18.28 27.73
C ASN A 119 -2.67 -18.11 26.73
N TRP A 120 -2.96 -17.75 25.48
CA TRP A 120 -1.98 -17.54 24.42
C TRP A 120 -2.07 -16.13 23.84
N GLN A 121 -0.94 -15.44 23.79
CA GLN A 121 -0.81 -14.18 23.07
C GLN A 121 -0.17 -14.43 21.70
N ALA A 122 -0.84 -14.04 20.62
CA ALA A 122 -0.24 -14.07 19.29
C ALA A 122 0.93 -13.09 19.23
N ASP A 123 2.11 -13.62 18.97
CA ASP A 123 3.32 -12.87 18.77
C ASP A 123 3.45 -12.52 17.29
N LEU A 124 2.89 -11.36 16.94
CA LEU A 124 2.98 -10.80 15.59
C LEU A 124 4.42 -10.40 15.22
N SER A 125 5.41 -10.55 16.12
CA SER A 125 6.80 -10.16 15.87
C SER A 125 7.58 -11.07 14.90
N VAL A 126 7.04 -12.22 14.46
CA VAL A 126 7.69 -13.05 13.42
C VAL A 126 7.37 -12.56 11.99
N SER A 127 6.52 -11.53 11.83
CA SER A 127 6.54 -10.67 10.66
C SER A 127 6.15 -9.27 11.11
N GLY A 128 7.13 -8.40 11.37
CA GLY A 128 6.88 -7.03 11.85
C GLY A 128 5.98 -6.18 10.95
N THR A 129 5.61 -6.69 9.78
CA THR A 129 4.72 -6.04 8.83
C THR A 129 3.48 -6.92 8.57
N PRO A 130 2.26 -6.44 8.89
CA PRO A 130 1.04 -7.21 8.64
C PRO A 130 0.80 -7.44 7.14
N THR A 131 0.17 -8.56 6.79
CA THR A 131 -0.27 -8.84 5.41
C THR A 131 -1.19 -7.72 4.91
N GLY A 132 -0.99 -7.28 3.67
CA GLY A 132 -1.70 -6.15 3.08
C GLY A 132 -1.04 -4.79 3.33
N ALA A 133 -0.02 -4.70 4.19
CA ALA A 133 0.75 -3.48 4.33
C ALA A 133 1.60 -3.20 3.08
N ILE A 134 1.73 -1.91 2.77
CA ILE A 134 2.43 -1.40 1.59
C ILE A 134 3.63 -0.59 2.04
N MET A 135 4.76 -0.78 1.37
CA MET A 135 5.96 0.02 1.60
C MET A 135 6.65 0.43 0.31
N ASP A 136 7.45 1.48 0.42
CA ASP A 136 8.39 1.90 -0.61
C ASP A 136 9.60 0.98 -0.70
N PHE A 137 9.99 0.67 -1.93
CA PHE A 137 11.04 -0.30 -2.23
C PHE A 137 11.90 0.18 -3.41
N ALA A 138 13.20 0.29 -3.18
CA ALA A 138 14.15 0.77 -4.17
C ALA A 138 14.66 -0.32 -5.13
N GLY A 139 14.34 -1.61 -4.88
CA GLY A 139 14.75 -2.71 -5.75
C GLY A 139 13.81 -2.92 -6.95
N SER A 140 14.32 -3.53 -8.01
CA SER A 140 13.57 -3.76 -9.26
C SER A 140 12.60 -4.95 -9.20
N SER A 141 12.84 -5.91 -8.31
CA SER A 141 12.05 -7.15 -8.19
C SER A 141 11.53 -7.34 -6.77
N ALA A 142 10.28 -7.77 -6.62
CA ALA A 142 9.72 -8.03 -5.30
C ALA A 142 10.52 -9.10 -4.54
N PRO A 143 10.89 -8.85 -3.27
CA PRO A 143 11.50 -9.86 -2.43
C PRO A 143 10.50 -10.97 -2.07
N THR A 144 11.00 -12.10 -1.59
CA THR A 144 10.16 -13.22 -1.14
C THR A 144 9.15 -12.77 -0.07
N GLY A 145 7.88 -13.13 -0.25
CA GLY A 145 6.79 -12.76 0.65
C GLY A 145 6.19 -11.37 0.38
N TRP A 146 6.53 -10.77 -0.76
CA TRP A 146 6.02 -9.48 -1.23
C TRP A 146 5.65 -9.55 -2.72
N LEU A 147 4.77 -8.63 -3.14
CA LEU A 147 4.40 -8.43 -4.54
C LEU A 147 4.51 -6.95 -4.92
N LEU A 148 4.84 -6.65 -6.17
CA LEU A 148 4.80 -5.26 -6.66
C LEU A 148 3.35 -4.80 -6.84
N CYS A 149 3.07 -3.53 -6.56
CA CYS A 149 1.72 -2.95 -6.68
C CYS A 149 1.50 -2.30 -8.07
N TYR A 150 1.35 -3.12 -9.11
CA TYR A 150 1.07 -2.66 -10.48
C TYR A 150 -0.30 -3.11 -11.02
N GLY A 151 -1.25 -3.45 -10.14
CA GLY A 151 -2.63 -3.76 -10.54
C GLY A 151 -2.86 -5.18 -11.06
N GLN A 152 -1.88 -6.09 -10.97
CA GLN A 152 -2.04 -7.46 -11.45
C GLN A 152 -3.14 -8.24 -10.72
N ALA A 153 -3.78 -9.16 -11.45
CA ALA A 153 -4.61 -10.21 -10.87
C ALA A 153 -3.72 -11.34 -10.32
N ILE A 154 -3.99 -11.76 -9.09
CA ILE A 154 -3.26 -12.82 -8.38
C ILE A 154 -4.22 -13.86 -7.80
N SER A 155 -3.71 -15.07 -7.58
CA SER A 155 -4.52 -16.20 -7.09
C SER A 155 -5.01 -16.02 -5.66
N ARG A 156 -6.32 -16.22 -5.43
CA ARG A 156 -6.94 -16.24 -4.09
C ARG A 156 -6.45 -17.41 -3.24
N THR A 157 -6.13 -18.54 -3.86
CA THR A 157 -5.67 -19.74 -3.14
C THR A 157 -4.21 -19.64 -2.75
N THR A 158 -3.37 -19.11 -3.64
CA THR A 158 -1.93 -18.91 -3.37
C THR A 158 -1.69 -17.79 -2.36
N TYR A 159 -2.50 -16.73 -2.40
CA TYR A 159 -2.38 -15.56 -1.53
C TYR A 159 -3.61 -15.37 -0.64
N ALA A 160 -4.03 -16.44 0.04
CA ALA A 160 -5.25 -16.46 0.85
C ALA A 160 -5.27 -15.42 1.98
N SER A 161 -4.13 -15.23 2.66
CA SER A 161 -3.99 -14.21 3.71
C SER A 161 -4.18 -12.79 3.17
N LEU A 162 -3.60 -12.50 2.00
CA LEU A 162 -3.74 -11.21 1.35
C LEU A 162 -5.16 -10.98 0.84
N PHE A 163 -5.79 -12.01 0.26
CA PHE A 163 -7.20 -11.92 -0.16
C PHE A 163 -8.12 -11.65 1.03
N SER A 164 -7.89 -12.29 2.17
CA SER A 164 -8.63 -12.03 3.40
C SER A 164 -8.49 -10.57 3.87
N ALA A 165 -7.30 -9.97 3.69
CA ALA A 165 -7.01 -8.61 4.12
C ALA A 165 -7.62 -7.53 3.21
N ILE A 166 -7.51 -7.66 1.88
CA ILE A 166 -7.90 -6.58 0.93
C ILE A 166 -9.12 -6.91 0.05
N GLY A 167 -9.53 -8.18 0.01
CA GLY A 167 -10.66 -8.65 -0.79
C GLY A 167 -10.53 -8.28 -2.27
N THR A 168 -11.62 -7.78 -2.84
CA THR A 168 -11.71 -7.34 -4.25
C THR A 168 -11.67 -5.83 -4.41
N THR A 169 -11.23 -5.09 -3.38
CA THR A 169 -11.26 -3.62 -3.35
C THR A 169 -10.56 -2.98 -4.55
N PHE A 170 -9.46 -3.58 -5.01
CA PHE A 170 -8.66 -3.08 -6.14
C PHE A 170 -9.00 -3.77 -7.47
N GLY A 171 -10.10 -4.53 -7.49
CA GLY A 171 -10.60 -5.24 -8.65
C GLY A 171 -10.91 -6.72 -8.34
N PRO A 172 -11.99 -7.27 -8.91
CA PRO A 172 -12.41 -8.64 -8.62
C PRO A 172 -11.54 -9.72 -9.32
N GLY A 173 -10.55 -9.34 -10.11
CA GLY A 173 -9.82 -10.25 -10.99
C GLY A 173 -10.75 -10.87 -12.04
N ASP A 174 -10.69 -12.18 -12.18
CA ASP A 174 -11.62 -13.02 -12.97
C ASP A 174 -13.00 -13.23 -12.29
N GLY A 175 -13.22 -12.65 -11.11
CA GLY A 175 -14.46 -12.81 -10.34
C GLY A 175 -14.59 -14.13 -9.59
N SER A 176 -13.62 -15.04 -9.70
CA SER A 176 -13.70 -16.39 -9.12
C SER A 176 -12.42 -16.80 -8.41
N THR A 177 -11.33 -17.01 -9.15
CA THR A 177 -10.09 -17.61 -8.63
C THR A 177 -9.01 -16.57 -8.31
N THR A 178 -9.19 -15.33 -8.76
CA THR A 178 -8.22 -14.26 -8.64
C THR A 178 -8.81 -12.98 -8.03
N PHE A 179 -7.94 -12.06 -7.64
CA PHE A 179 -8.26 -10.71 -7.18
C PHE A 179 -7.11 -9.79 -7.56
N ASN A 180 -7.37 -8.48 -7.68
CA ASN A 180 -6.34 -7.52 -8.04
C ASN A 180 -5.69 -6.93 -6.80
N VAL A 181 -4.38 -6.69 -6.89
CA VAL A 181 -3.66 -5.84 -5.93
C VAL A 181 -3.72 -4.37 -6.37
N PRO A 182 -3.35 -3.41 -5.50
CA PRO A 182 -3.32 -2.00 -5.88
C PRO A 182 -2.40 -1.70 -7.08
N ASP A 183 -2.74 -0.65 -7.82
CA ASP A 183 -1.89 -0.09 -8.88
C ASP A 183 -1.36 1.30 -8.48
N TYR A 184 -0.09 1.35 -8.07
CA TYR A 184 0.58 2.58 -7.64
C TYR A 184 1.42 3.24 -8.73
N ARG A 185 1.39 2.74 -9.98
CA ARG A 185 2.18 3.34 -11.06
C ARG A 185 1.74 4.79 -11.28
N GLY A 186 2.65 5.73 -11.04
CA GLY A 186 2.41 7.17 -11.16
C GLY A 186 1.46 7.76 -10.11
N ARG A 187 1.17 7.05 -9.01
CA ARG A 187 0.21 7.47 -7.97
C ARG A 187 0.86 7.53 -6.59
N ILE A 188 0.37 8.47 -5.79
CA ILE A 188 0.68 8.57 -4.35
C ILE A 188 -0.59 8.20 -3.58
N GLY A 189 -0.41 7.46 -2.49
CA GLY A 189 -1.52 7.08 -1.62
C GLY A 189 -1.89 8.21 -0.66
N ALA A 190 -3.19 8.43 -0.48
CA ALA A 190 -3.74 9.24 0.60
C ALA A 190 -4.50 8.33 1.58
N GLY A 191 -4.66 8.78 2.82
CA GLY A 191 -5.57 8.13 3.77
C GLY A 191 -7.02 8.29 3.32
N VAL A 192 -7.84 7.26 3.51
CA VAL A 192 -9.29 7.35 3.27
C VAL A 192 -9.88 8.35 4.26
N ASP A 193 -10.67 9.32 3.77
CA ASP A 193 -11.04 10.52 4.54
C ASP A 193 -11.87 10.23 5.80
N ASN A 194 -12.56 9.10 5.85
CA ASN A 194 -13.32 8.67 7.03
C ASN A 194 -12.56 7.69 7.94
N MET A 195 -11.58 6.92 7.42
CA MET A 195 -10.90 5.80 8.10
C MET A 195 -11.84 4.91 8.95
N GLY A 196 -13.06 4.64 8.46
CA GLY A 196 -14.08 3.88 9.20
C GLY A 196 -14.92 4.66 10.22
N GLY A 197 -14.64 5.96 10.41
CA GLY A 197 -15.42 6.90 11.21
C GLY A 197 -16.19 7.93 10.37
N SER A 198 -16.25 9.17 10.86
CA SER A 198 -16.81 10.31 10.11
C SER A 198 -15.76 10.94 9.20
N ALA A 199 -16.17 11.42 8.03
CA ALA A 199 -15.29 12.09 7.07
C ALA A 199 -14.65 13.36 7.67
N ALA A 200 -13.33 13.51 7.52
CA ALA A 200 -12.57 14.67 7.98
C ALA A 200 -12.60 15.85 7.01
N ASN A 201 -13.16 15.67 5.82
CA ASN A 201 -13.27 16.65 4.75
C ASN A 201 -11.92 17.25 4.33
N ARG A 202 -10.87 16.42 4.24
CA ARG A 202 -9.53 16.85 3.78
C ARG A 202 -9.34 16.60 2.29
N ILE A 203 -9.64 15.39 1.85
CA ILE A 203 -9.75 15.04 0.43
C ILE A 203 -11.14 14.45 0.27
N THR A 204 -12.10 15.26 -0.17
CA THR A 204 -13.51 14.88 -0.29
C THR A 204 -13.82 14.36 -1.70
N THR A 205 -13.50 15.19 -2.69
CA THR A 205 -13.69 14.93 -4.11
C THR A 205 -12.54 15.54 -4.89
N ILE A 206 -11.90 14.73 -5.73
CA ILE A 206 -10.91 15.16 -6.73
C ILE A 206 -11.34 14.48 -8.03
N ASP A 207 -11.61 15.20 -9.11
CA ASP A 207 -11.81 14.65 -10.46
C ASP A 207 -12.59 13.32 -10.55
N GLY A 208 -13.77 13.26 -9.91
CA GLY A 208 -14.63 12.08 -9.94
C GLY A 208 -14.31 10.95 -8.95
N ILE A 209 -13.32 11.11 -8.07
CA ILE A 209 -13.11 10.19 -6.92
C ILE A 209 -13.85 10.66 -5.66
N THR A 210 -14.29 9.69 -4.87
CA THR A 210 -14.85 9.91 -3.53
C THR A 210 -13.81 9.54 -2.48
N GLY A 211 -13.33 10.51 -1.71
CA GLY A 211 -12.22 10.31 -0.76
C GLY A 211 -12.55 9.41 0.44
N SER A 212 -13.83 9.14 0.69
CA SER A 212 -14.29 8.16 1.69
C SER A 212 -14.40 6.72 1.16
N THR A 213 -14.17 6.50 -0.14
CA THR A 213 -14.23 5.18 -0.77
C THR A 213 -12.82 4.63 -0.96
N LEU A 214 -12.46 3.60 -0.18
CA LEU A 214 -11.19 2.89 -0.30
C LEU A 214 -11.01 2.33 -1.71
N GLY A 215 -9.81 2.51 -2.28
CA GLY A 215 -9.47 2.04 -3.63
C GLY A 215 -9.83 3.01 -4.76
N SER A 216 -10.52 4.12 -4.48
CA SER A 216 -10.73 5.18 -5.49
C SER A 216 -9.40 5.77 -5.95
N ALA A 217 -9.23 5.95 -7.26
CA ALA A 217 -8.02 6.48 -7.87
C ALA A 217 -8.35 7.56 -8.90
N GLY A 218 -7.63 8.69 -8.86
CA GLY A 218 -7.88 9.87 -9.69
C GLY A 218 -6.71 10.86 -9.64
N GLY A 219 -6.95 12.09 -10.11
CA GLY A 219 -5.98 13.18 -10.21
C GLY A 219 -5.39 13.37 -11.61
N GLU A 220 -4.76 14.52 -11.82
CA GLU A 220 -4.24 14.97 -13.12
C GLU A 220 -2.73 15.23 -13.07
N GLN A 221 -2.00 14.79 -14.11
CA GLN A 221 -0.58 15.14 -14.27
C GLN A 221 -0.38 16.53 -14.90
N SER A 222 -1.35 16.96 -15.70
CA SER A 222 -1.34 18.25 -16.38
C SER A 222 -2.73 18.87 -16.24
N HIS A 223 -2.78 20.10 -15.76
CA HIS A 223 -4.02 20.81 -15.52
C HIS A 223 -4.10 22.04 -16.43
N THR A 224 -5.27 22.28 -17.02
CA THR A 224 -5.54 23.49 -17.81
C THR A 224 -6.43 24.38 -16.97
N LEU A 225 -5.94 25.57 -16.63
CA LEU A 225 -6.70 26.51 -15.81
C LEU A 225 -8.01 26.88 -16.53
N THR A 226 -9.12 26.60 -15.88
CA THR A 226 -10.42 27.09 -16.35
C THR A 226 -10.56 28.58 -16.04
N PRO A 227 -11.44 29.31 -16.76
CA PRO A 227 -11.76 30.69 -16.42
C PRO A 227 -12.16 30.89 -14.94
N ALA A 228 -12.76 29.87 -14.31
CA ALA A 228 -13.15 29.91 -12.89
C ALA A 228 -11.96 29.78 -11.91
N GLU A 229 -10.84 29.23 -12.36
CA GLU A 229 -9.61 29.07 -11.57
C GLU A 229 -8.60 30.19 -11.84
N SER A 230 -8.77 30.93 -12.93
CA SER A 230 -8.06 32.18 -13.16
C SER A 230 -8.71 33.33 -12.39
N ALA A 231 -7.90 34.25 -11.87
CA ALA A 231 -8.42 35.50 -11.35
C ALA A 231 -9.18 36.25 -12.46
N GLU A 232 -10.44 36.58 -12.21
CA GLU A 232 -11.24 37.44 -13.08
C GLU A 232 -10.64 38.86 -13.03
N LEU A 233 -9.78 39.17 -13.98
CA LEU A 233 -9.21 40.50 -14.15
C LEU A 233 -10.02 41.24 -15.21
N THR A 234 -11.11 41.88 -14.78
CA THR A 234 -11.85 42.80 -15.64
C THR A 234 -11.10 44.14 -15.73
N TYR A 235 -10.54 44.45 -16.91
CA TYR A 235 -9.96 45.76 -17.18
C TYR A 235 -10.93 46.63 -17.97
N THR A 236 -11.64 47.53 -17.29
CA THR A 236 -12.41 48.56 -17.98
C THR A 236 -11.47 49.65 -18.51
N SER A 237 -11.11 49.57 -19.78
CA SER A 237 -10.38 50.66 -20.46
C SER A 237 -11.38 51.65 -21.04
N ALA A 238 -11.45 52.86 -20.47
CA ALA A 238 -12.25 53.95 -21.04
C ALA A 238 -11.44 54.68 -22.10
N VAL A 239 -11.87 54.64 -23.36
CA VAL A 239 -11.32 55.52 -24.41
C VAL A 239 -12.09 56.83 -24.38
N THR A 240 -11.39 57.92 -24.09
CA THR A 240 -11.93 59.28 -24.24
C THR A 240 -11.37 59.87 -25.52
N ASP A 241 -12.21 60.07 -26.54
CA ASP A 241 -11.89 60.91 -27.70
C ASP A 241 -12.51 62.30 -27.45
N PRO A 242 -11.71 63.32 -27.07
CA PRO A 242 -12.23 64.66 -26.78
C PRO A 242 -12.89 65.36 -27.97
N GLY A 243 -12.87 64.75 -29.17
CA GLY A 243 -13.28 65.37 -30.41
C GLY A 243 -12.29 66.44 -30.85
N HIS A 244 -12.12 66.59 -32.15
CA HIS A 244 -11.37 67.70 -32.72
C HIS A 244 -11.97 68.12 -34.06
N THR A 245 -11.70 69.36 -34.47
CA THR A 245 -12.23 69.95 -35.71
C THR A 245 -11.16 70.00 -36.78
N HIS A 246 -11.52 69.68 -38.03
CA HIS A 246 -10.66 69.93 -39.19
C HIS A 246 -11.03 71.26 -39.87
N THR A 247 -10.00 72.06 -40.18
CA THR A 247 -10.16 73.30 -40.96
C THR A 247 -9.81 73.02 -42.41
N VAL A 248 -10.77 73.17 -43.33
CA VAL A 248 -10.49 73.09 -44.77
C VAL A 248 -10.08 74.48 -45.26
N LEU A 249 -8.82 74.62 -45.69
CA LEU A 249 -8.35 75.81 -46.41
C LEU A 249 -8.66 75.62 -47.90
N SER A 250 -9.85 76.04 -48.34
CA SER A 250 -10.15 76.07 -49.77
C SER A 250 -9.37 77.21 -50.43
N ASN A 251 -8.36 76.88 -51.24
CA ASN A 251 -7.75 77.84 -52.16
C ASN A 251 -8.65 78.00 -53.39
N THR A 252 -9.72 78.78 -53.28
CA THR A 252 -10.61 79.04 -54.42
C THR A 252 -10.02 80.16 -55.28
N SER A 253 -9.41 79.80 -56.40
CA SER A 253 -9.17 80.72 -57.52
C SER A 253 -10.46 80.88 -58.33
N PHE A 254 -10.94 82.11 -58.48
CA PHE A 254 -12.15 82.40 -59.27
C PHE A 254 -11.77 82.81 -60.70
N ASN A 255 -12.40 82.20 -61.69
CA ASN A 255 -12.47 82.74 -63.05
C ASN A 255 -13.91 83.24 -63.28
N ALA A 256 -14.06 84.51 -63.63
CA ALA A 256 -15.34 85.18 -63.72
C ALA A 256 -16.15 84.64 -64.91
N GLY A 257 -17.22 83.87 -64.64
CA GLY A 257 -18.18 83.53 -65.70
C GLY A 257 -18.96 82.24 -65.59
N THR A 258 -18.95 81.50 -64.47
CA THR A 258 -19.84 80.34 -64.32
C THR A 258 -20.93 80.55 -63.27
N THR A 259 -22.11 80.04 -63.63
CA THR A 259 -23.41 80.18 -63.00
C THR A 259 -23.65 78.93 -62.13
N ASN A 260 -23.78 79.13 -60.81
CA ASN A 260 -23.99 78.13 -59.74
C ASN A 260 -22.78 77.32 -59.22
N MET A 261 -22.28 77.74 -58.06
CA MET A 261 -22.17 76.82 -56.92
C MET A 261 -23.24 77.22 -55.90
N ILE A 262 -24.26 76.39 -55.69
CA ILE A 262 -25.05 76.48 -54.46
C ILE A 262 -24.22 75.81 -53.37
N VAL A 263 -23.36 76.59 -52.73
CA VAL A 263 -23.01 76.35 -51.33
C VAL A 263 -23.88 77.32 -50.56
N GLY A 264 -24.90 76.81 -49.87
CA GLY A 264 -25.80 77.66 -49.08
C GLY A 264 -24.99 78.44 -48.05
N ASN A 265 -24.73 79.71 -48.31
CA ASN A 265 -24.08 80.61 -47.37
C ASN A 265 -24.64 82.03 -47.54
N ASN A 266 -25.59 82.41 -46.68
CA ASN A 266 -25.91 83.81 -46.45
C ASN A 266 -25.53 84.14 -45.00
N SER A 267 -24.26 84.47 -44.78
CA SER A 267 -23.84 85.52 -43.83
C SER A 267 -22.33 85.73 -43.90
N VAL A 268 -21.97 87.01 -44.07
CA VAL A 268 -20.62 87.54 -44.15
C VAL A 268 -20.06 87.60 -42.73
N GLY A 269 -19.06 86.78 -42.43
CA GLY A 269 -18.37 86.71 -41.15
C GLY A 269 -17.55 85.41 -41.07
N PRO A 270 -16.51 85.32 -40.23
CA PRO A 270 -15.75 84.08 -40.04
C PRO A 270 -16.66 83.06 -39.34
N GLY A 271 -17.52 82.41 -40.11
CA GLY A 271 -18.45 81.39 -39.64
C GLY A 271 -17.75 80.05 -39.55
N THR A 272 -17.63 79.54 -38.33
CA THR A 272 -17.24 78.16 -38.05
C THR A 272 -18.28 77.20 -38.63
N TYR A 273 -17.89 76.39 -39.61
CA TYR A 273 -18.72 75.33 -40.17
C TYR A 273 -18.49 74.03 -39.38
N THR A 274 -19.46 73.63 -38.55
CA THR A 274 -19.39 72.40 -37.74
C THR A 274 -19.98 71.24 -38.53
N ILE A 275 -19.12 70.35 -39.02
CA ILE A 275 -19.55 69.02 -39.50
C ILE A 275 -19.74 68.15 -38.23
N PRO A 276 -20.85 67.39 -38.09
CA PRO A 276 -21.04 66.51 -36.95
C PRO A 276 -19.82 65.60 -36.80
N SER A 277 -19.29 65.47 -35.59
CA SER A 277 -18.27 64.47 -35.30
C SER A 277 -18.92 63.10 -35.50
N ASP A 278 -18.49 62.35 -36.51
CA ASP A 278 -18.72 60.92 -36.49
C ASP A 278 -17.90 60.37 -35.32
N THR A 279 -18.56 59.65 -34.40
CA THR A 279 -17.84 58.79 -33.47
C THR A 279 -17.03 57.85 -34.35
N THR A 280 -15.69 57.93 -34.28
CA THR A 280 -14.89 56.86 -34.86
C THR A 280 -15.35 55.58 -34.18
N ASP A 281 -15.75 54.57 -34.95
CA ASP A 281 -16.20 53.25 -34.47
C ASP A 281 -15.03 52.50 -33.78
N ILE A 282 -14.40 53.11 -32.78
CA ILE A 282 -13.30 52.55 -32.00
C ILE A 282 -13.93 51.52 -31.07
N THR A 283 -14.02 50.30 -31.59
CA THR A 283 -14.30 49.12 -30.78
C THR A 283 -12.98 48.65 -30.17
N VAL A 284 -12.77 48.89 -28.88
CA VAL A 284 -11.70 48.21 -28.13
C VAL A 284 -12.23 46.87 -27.67
N ALA A 285 -11.95 45.82 -28.45
CA ALA A 285 -12.19 44.45 -28.01
C ALA A 285 -11.04 44.01 -27.11
N THR A 286 -11.25 43.97 -25.79
CA THR A 286 -10.41 43.15 -24.92
C THR A 286 -10.92 41.72 -25.03
N THR A 287 -10.23 40.88 -25.80
CA THR A 287 -10.40 39.42 -25.64
C THR A 287 -9.81 39.05 -24.29
N ASP A 288 -10.66 38.94 -23.28
CA ASP A 288 -10.33 38.35 -22.00
C ASP A 288 -10.11 36.84 -22.23
N ASN A 289 -8.93 36.47 -22.72
CA ASN A 289 -8.48 35.08 -22.70
C ASN A 289 -8.09 34.74 -21.25
N ALA A 290 -9.10 34.64 -20.38
CA ALA A 290 -8.95 34.05 -19.06
C ALA A 290 -8.83 32.53 -19.24
N GLY A 291 -7.59 32.06 -19.31
CA GLY A 291 -7.26 30.65 -19.50
C GLY A 291 -5.80 30.47 -19.91
N GLY A 292 -5.02 29.84 -19.05
CA GLY A 292 -3.62 29.51 -19.33
C GLY A 292 -3.49 28.19 -20.09
N GLY A 293 -2.37 27.99 -20.79
CA GLY A 293 -2.04 26.68 -21.35
C GLY A 293 -1.90 25.62 -20.25
N ALA A 294 -2.03 24.34 -20.64
CA ALA A 294 -1.84 23.23 -19.73
C ALA A 294 -0.44 23.31 -19.08
N HIS A 295 -0.38 23.11 -17.76
CA HIS A 295 0.86 23.14 -17.00
C HIS A 295 1.01 21.88 -16.14
N ASN A 296 2.27 21.51 -15.88
CA ASN A 296 2.59 20.37 -15.03
C ASN A 296 2.11 20.64 -13.60
N ASN A 297 1.26 19.75 -13.08
CA ASN A 297 0.77 19.79 -11.71
C ASN A 297 1.41 18.71 -10.81
N VAL A 298 2.46 18.04 -11.31
CA VAL A 298 3.15 16.98 -10.57
C VAL A 298 4.12 17.60 -9.57
N GLN A 299 3.95 17.26 -8.29
CA GLN A 299 4.90 17.59 -7.23
C GLN A 299 6.30 16.99 -7.52
N PRO A 300 7.40 17.57 -7.02
CA PRO A 300 8.72 16.94 -7.09
C PRO A 300 8.66 15.49 -6.58
N THR A 301 8.92 14.51 -7.45
CA THR A 301 8.69 13.09 -7.17
C THR A 301 9.88 12.24 -7.63
N ILE A 302 10.30 11.29 -6.80
CA ILE A 302 11.23 10.22 -7.17
C ILE A 302 10.44 8.92 -7.38
N MET A 303 10.77 8.19 -8.44
CA MET A 303 10.08 6.94 -8.77
C MET A 303 10.75 5.76 -8.08
N ILE A 304 10.00 5.12 -7.18
CA ILE A 304 10.37 3.89 -6.48
C ILE A 304 9.22 2.90 -6.54
N ASN A 305 9.53 1.61 -6.41
CA ASN A 305 8.52 0.57 -6.46
C ASN A 305 7.71 0.56 -5.15
N LYS A 306 6.42 0.27 -5.27
CA LYS A 306 5.56 -0.06 -4.11
C LYS A 306 5.41 -1.57 -4.04
N ILE A 307 5.64 -2.14 -2.86
CA ILE A 307 5.44 -3.58 -2.60
C ILE A 307 4.40 -3.80 -1.51
N ILE A 308 3.62 -4.88 -1.62
CA ILE A 308 2.60 -5.30 -0.66
C ILE A 308 2.97 -6.65 -0.03
N LYS A 309 2.82 -6.75 1.29
CA LYS A 309 3.09 -7.98 2.03
C LYS A 309 2.02 -9.02 1.72
N THR A 310 2.44 -10.21 1.28
CA THR A 310 1.56 -11.37 1.04
C THR A 310 1.37 -12.23 2.26
#